data_AF-A0A9W4S291-F1
#
_entry.id   AF-A0A9W4S291-F1
#
_cell.length_a   1.000
_cell.length_b   1.000
_cell.length_c   1.000
_cell.angle_alpha   90.00
_cell.angle_beta   90.00
_cell.angle_gamma   90.00
#
_symmetry.space_group_name_H-M   'P 1'
#
loop_
_entity.id
_entity.type
_entity.pdbx_description
1 polymer ?
#
loop_
_entity_poly.entity_id
_entity_poly.type
_entity_poly.pdbx_seq_one_letter_code
_entity_poly.pdbx_strand_id
1 'polypeptide(L)'
;MSYSPRNDADREKSRDLFLPGHADWSTFSILFSQPISALQILDNQNQWKWVRYIPHTLIVNVGEALEFLTGRLFKATIHRVVTPPVDQRQKLRIGILFFTRPNDDKLLVFIAESPYLQKLGLDTSQETEVFKTNEYLQAKKRGYKKKELEYDFDRPKDATKHVDPFSDYDPLDLKKHRVDTPIVKGVPIM
;
A
#
# COMPACT_ATOMS: atom_id res chain seq x y z
N MET A 1 -7.38 -12.05 0.96
CA MET A 1 -5.94 -12.40 0.96
C MET A 1 -5.70 -13.55 1.93
N SER A 2 -4.81 -14.49 1.61
CA SER A 2 -4.48 -15.63 2.47
C SER A 2 -2.97 -15.74 2.61
N TYR A 3 -2.48 -15.96 3.83
CA TYR A 3 -1.06 -16.13 4.14
C TYR A 3 -0.86 -17.46 4.86
N SER A 4 -0.38 -18.44 4.10
CA SER A 4 -0.06 -19.76 4.63
C SER A 4 1.22 -19.73 5.47
N PRO A 5 1.34 -20.61 6.49
CA PRO A 5 2.60 -20.87 7.16
C PRO A 5 3.73 -21.15 6.17
N ARG A 6 4.92 -20.60 6.45
CA ARG A 6 6.14 -20.80 5.65
C ARG A 6 7.18 -21.56 6.48
N ASN A 7 7.91 -22.48 5.84
CA ASN A 7 9.09 -23.10 6.43
C ASN A 7 10.24 -22.08 6.54
N ASP A 8 11.31 -22.44 7.24
CA ASP A 8 12.43 -21.51 7.50
C ASP A 8 13.14 -21.04 6.23
N ALA A 9 13.31 -21.90 5.24
CA ALA A 9 13.93 -21.53 3.97
C ALA A 9 13.11 -20.48 3.21
N ASP A 10 11.78 -20.62 3.19
CA ASP A 10 10.88 -19.66 2.53
C ASP A 10 10.75 -18.35 3.32
N ARG A 11 10.85 -18.41 4.64
CA ARG A 11 10.92 -17.22 5.50
C ARG A 11 12.18 -16.42 5.24
N GLU A 12 13.34 -17.08 5.16
CA GLU A 12 14.62 -16.44 4.82
C GLU A 12 14.56 -15.76 3.45
N LYS A 13 14.13 -16.50 2.41
CA LYS A 13 13.96 -15.97 1.05
C LYS A 13 13.09 -14.71 1.00
N SER A 14 12.08 -14.63 1.85
CA SER A 14 11.13 -13.53 1.91
C SER A 14 11.44 -12.48 2.96
N ARG A 15 12.55 -12.60 3.71
CA ARG A 15 12.93 -11.70 4.83
C ARG A 15 11.89 -11.65 5.94
N ASP A 16 11.21 -12.76 6.22
CA ASP A 16 10.06 -12.82 7.12
C ASP A 16 8.93 -11.82 6.74
N LEU A 17 8.82 -11.44 5.46
CA LEU A 17 7.75 -10.59 4.94
C LEU A 17 6.73 -11.43 4.16
N PHE A 18 5.50 -11.40 4.65
CA PHE A 18 4.34 -11.84 3.89
C PHE A 18 3.91 -10.79 2.87
N LEU A 19 4.02 -9.50 3.19
CA LEU A 19 3.77 -8.39 2.28
C LEU A 19 4.71 -7.25 2.69
N PRO A 20 5.59 -6.77 1.80
CA PRO A 20 6.50 -5.67 2.09
C PRO A 20 5.78 -4.39 2.54
N GLY A 21 6.52 -3.48 3.16
CA GLY A 21 6.02 -2.15 3.52
C GLY A 21 5.47 -1.40 2.29
N HIS A 22 4.25 -0.88 2.41
CA HIS A 22 3.60 -0.08 1.38
C HIS A 22 2.50 0.80 1.97
N ALA A 23 2.04 1.76 1.17
CA ALA A 23 0.79 2.48 1.35
C ALA A 23 -0.29 1.91 0.42
N ASP A 24 -1.54 1.86 0.89
CA ASP A 24 -2.67 1.55 0.02
C ASP A 24 -2.97 2.71 -0.93
N TRP A 25 -3.33 2.42 -2.17
CA TRP A 25 -3.64 3.45 -3.18
C TRP A 25 -5.09 3.98 -3.10
N SER A 26 -5.89 3.40 -2.20
CA SER A 26 -7.29 3.72 -1.95
C SER A 26 -7.46 4.99 -1.11
N THR A 27 -8.70 5.39 -0.84
CA THR A 27 -9.04 6.40 0.18
C THR A 27 -8.96 5.78 1.57
N PHE A 28 -9.67 4.66 1.78
CA PHE A 28 -9.56 3.84 2.98
C PHE A 28 -9.38 2.37 2.60
N SER A 29 -8.65 1.64 3.43
CA SER A 29 -8.76 0.18 3.48
C SER A 29 -9.35 -0.23 4.81
N ILE A 30 -10.35 -1.11 4.75
CA ILE A 30 -11.11 -1.56 5.91
C ILE A 30 -10.90 -3.07 5.99
N LEU A 31 -10.42 -3.54 7.12
CA LEU A 31 -10.07 -4.94 7.30
C LEU A 31 -10.53 -5.45 8.66
N PHE A 32 -11.03 -6.69 8.67
CA PHE A 32 -11.46 -7.33 9.91
C PHE A 32 -10.24 -7.58 10.80
N SER A 33 -10.34 -7.24 12.08
CA SER A 33 -9.28 -7.52 13.05
C SER A 33 -9.14 -9.03 13.26
N GLN A 34 -7.90 -9.52 13.38
CA GLN A 34 -7.59 -10.96 13.36
C GLN A 34 -6.78 -11.39 14.56
N PRO A 35 -7.07 -12.58 15.14
CA PRO A 35 -6.31 -13.15 16.25
C PRO A 35 -4.97 -13.77 15.80
N ILE A 36 -4.30 -13.16 14.81
CA ILE A 36 -2.97 -13.52 14.34
C ILE A 36 -2.17 -12.24 14.14
N SER A 37 -1.16 -12.05 14.98
CA SER A 37 -0.29 -10.88 14.98
C SER A 37 0.68 -10.96 13.81
N ALA A 38 0.32 -10.32 12.70
CA ALA A 38 1.15 -10.25 11.48
C ALA A 38 1.23 -8.82 10.90
N LEU A 39 0.24 -7.97 11.19
CA LEU A 39 0.18 -6.61 10.66
C LEU A 39 1.05 -5.68 11.50
N GLN A 40 1.90 -4.92 10.83
CA GLN A 40 2.66 -3.82 11.42
C GLN A 40 2.40 -2.53 10.66
N ILE A 41 2.40 -1.42 11.38
CA ILE A 41 2.36 -0.05 10.84
C ILE A 41 3.67 0.66 11.16
N LEU A 42 4.11 1.54 10.27
CA LEU A 42 5.26 2.40 10.51
C LEU A 42 4.76 3.69 11.17
N ASP A 43 5.27 4.02 12.35
CA ASP A 43 4.91 5.26 13.03
C ASP A 43 5.74 6.46 12.54
N ASN A 44 5.42 7.65 13.07
CA ASN A 44 6.09 8.89 12.69
C ASN A 44 7.55 8.97 13.16
N GLN A 45 8.01 8.05 14.02
CA GLN A 45 9.41 7.91 14.42
C GLN A 45 10.15 6.84 13.59
N ASN A 46 9.57 6.37 12.48
CA ASN A 46 10.09 5.28 11.67
C ASN A 46 10.28 3.98 12.46
N GLN A 47 9.39 3.71 13.41
CA GLN A 47 9.38 2.45 14.14
C GLN A 47 8.19 1.60 13.72
N TRP A 48 8.47 0.33 13.43
CA TRP A 48 7.42 -0.64 13.16
C TRP A 48 6.69 -1.03 14.45
N LYS A 49 5.38 -0.81 14.48
CA LYS A 49 4.50 -1.14 15.60
C LYS A 49 3.52 -2.23 15.22
N TRP A 50 3.30 -3.16 16.13
CA TRP A 50 2.30 -4.21 15.96
C TRP A 50 0.89 -3.64 16.11
N VAL A 51 0.00 -4.05 15.21
CA VAL A 51 -1.42 -3.78 15.37
C VAL A 51 -2.02 -4.84 16.30
N ARG A 52 -2.51 -4.40 17.45
CA ARG A 52 -3.15 -5.28 18.44
C ARG A 52 -4.46 -5.83 17.89
N TYR A 53 -4.68 -7.13 18.05
CA TYR A 53 -5.99 -7.74 17.84
C TYR A 53 -7.00 -7.22 18.86
N ILE A 54 -8.16 -6.77 18.38
CA ILE A 54 -9.30 -6.41 19.21
C ILE A 54 -10.52 -7.17 18.65
N PRO A 55 -11.18 -8.02 19.45
CA PRO A 55 -12.35 -8.76 18.99
C PRO A 55 -13.47 -7.84 18.52
N HIS A 56 -14.16 -8.25 17.45
CA HIS A 56 -15.31 -7.54 16.86
C HIS A 56 -15.02 -6.12 16.38
N THR A 57 -13.78 -5.81 16.00
CA THR A 57 -13.43 -4.51 15.43
C THR A 57 -12.96 -4.62 13.98
N LEU A 58 -13.03 -3.46 13.34
CA LEU A 58 -12.42 -3.21 12.04
C LEU A 58 -11.17 -2.35 12.27
N ILE A 59 -10.14 -2.63 11.48
CA ILE A 59 -8.98 -1.77 11.32
C ILE A 59 -9.25 -0.94 10.06
N VAL A 60 -9.07 0.36 10.17
CA VAL A 60 -9.28 1.30 9.06
C VAL A 60 -7.97 2.04 8.83
N ASN A 61 -7.38 1.86 7.64
CA ASN A 61 -6.19 2.58 7.22
C ASN A 61 -6.56 3.69 6.25
N VAL A 62 -5.79 4.77 6.30
CA VAL A 62 -5.81 5.83 5.29
C VAL A 62 -4.90 5.43 4.14
N GLY A 63 -5.36 5.61 2.90
CA GLY A 63 -4.55 5.42 1.70
C GLY A 63 -4.16 6.73 0.99
N GLU A 64 -3.34 6.60 -0.05
CA GLU A 64 -2.74 7.70 -0.81
C GLU A 64 -3.78 8.62 -1.44
N ALA A 65 -4.94 8.09 -1.86
CA ALA A 65 -5.97 8.93 -2.46
C ALA A 65 -6.49 9.96 -1.45
N LEU A 66 -6.70 9.59 -0.18
CA LEU A 66 -7.13 10.56 0.84
C LEU A 66 -6.00 11.54 1.20
N GLU A 67 -4.76 11.07 1.20
CA GLU A 67 -3.60 11.94 1.41
C GLU A 67 -3.56 13.06 0.36
N PHE A 68 -3.81 12.73 -0.91
CA PHE A 68 -3.87 13.71 -1.98
C PHE A 68 -5.05 14.68 -1.85
N LEU A 69 -6.25 14.14 -1.64
CA LEU A 69 -7.47 14.93 -1.51
C LEU A 69 -7.37 15.95 -0.35
N THR A 70 -6.60 15.64 0.69
CA THR A 70 -6.50 16.45 1.91
C THR A 70 -5.18 17.19 2.08
N GLY A 71 -4.32 17.21 1.06
CA GLY A 71 -3.04 17.94 1.11
C GLY A 71 -2.14 17.46 2.24
N ARG A 72 -2.07 16.15 2.47
CA ARG A 72 -1.31 15.49 3.54
C ARG A 72 -1.78 15.74 4.98
N LEU A 73 -2.99 16.28 5.18
CA LEU A 73 -3.59 16.29 6.52
C LEU A 73 -3.73 14.85 7.07
N PHE A 74 -4.27 13.94 6.27
CA PHE A 74 -4.27 12.51 6.57
C PHE A 74 -3.19 11.82 5.76
N LYS A 75 -2.13 11.39 6.43
CA LYS A 75 -1.04 10.66 5.77
C LYS A 75 -1.42 9.21 5.53
N ALA A 76 -1.10 8.70 4.35
CA ALA A 76 -1.29 7.31 3.99
C ALA A 76 -0.49 6.43 4.94
N THR A 77 -1.17 5.45 5.53
CA THR A 77 -0.57 4.59 6.55
C THR A 77 0.36 3.57 5.89
N ILE A 78 1.65 3.70 6.17
CA ILE A 78 2.63 2.69 5.74
C ILE A 78 2.47 1.46 6.63
N HIS A 79 2.27 0.32 5.99
CA HIS A 79 2.03 -0.93 6.69
C HIS A 79 2.63 -2.11 5.95
N ARG A 80 2.85 -3.21 6.68
CA ARG A 80 3.39 -4.46 6.15
C ARG A 80 2.77 -5.66 6.83
N VAL A 81 2.90 -6.82 6.21
CA VAL A 81 2.54 -8.10 6.83
C VAL A 81 3.82 -8.91 7.02
N VAL A 82 4.14 -9.25 8.26
CA VAL A 82 5.33 -10.04 8.63
C VAL A 82 4.94 -11.45 9.07
N THR A 83 5.93 -12.35 9.10
CA THR A 83 5.82 -13.63 9.79
C THR A 83 5.34 -13.41 11.23
N PRO A 84 4.31 -14.13 11.70
CA PRO A 84 3.85 -14.05 13.07
C PRO A 84 4.89 -14.48 14.11
N PRO A 85 4.67 -14.13 15.39
CA PRO A 85 5.39 -14.72 16.52
C PRO A 85 5.36 -16.26 16.50
N VAL A 86 6.37 -16.89 17.11
CA VAL A 86 6.65 -18.34 17.02
C VAL A 86 5.41 -19.20 17.30
N ASP A 87 4.64 -18.84 18.33
CA ASP A 87 3.42 -19.52 18.79
C ASP A 87 2.25 -19.44 17.79
N GLN A 88 2.37 -18.60 16.74
CA GLN A 88 1.34 -18.37 15.72
C GLN A 88 1.80 -18.71 14.31
N ARG A 89 3.09 -19.04 14.08
CA ARG A 89 3.65 -19.27 12.73
C ARG A 89 2.98 -20.40 11.96
N GLN A 90 2.46 -21.40 12.65
CA GLN A 90 1.78 -22.55 12.05
C GLN A 90 0.29 -22.28 11.74
N LYS A 91 -0.21 -21.08 12.02
CA LYS A 91 -1.61 -20.70 11.78
C LYS A 91 -1.77 -20.05 10.41
N LEU A 92 -2.81 -20.46 9.69
CA LEU A 92 -3.25 -19.79 8.47
C LEU A 92 -3.86 -18.43 8.80
N ARG A 93 -3.38 -17.36 8.15
CA ARG A 93 -3.98 -16.03 8.28
C ARG A 93 -4.82 -15.69 7.05
N ILE A 94 -6.12 -15.48 7.25
CA ILE A 94 -7.06 -15.15 6.17
C ILE A 94 -7.55 -13.72 6.33
N GLY A 95 -7.06 -12.79 5.51
CA GLY A 95 -7.48 -11.38 5.41
C GLY A 95 -8.71 -11.18 4.54
N ILE A 96 -9.77 -10.56 5.08
CA ILE A 96 -10.85 -9.97 4.29
C ILE A 96 -10.68 -8.44 4.37
N LEU A 97 -10.52 -7.82 3.20
CA LEU A 97 -10.22 -6.40 3.07
C LEU A 97 -11.19 -5.78 2.06
N PHE A 98 -11.64 -4.56 2.38
CA PHE A 98 -12.47 -3.74 1.54
C PHE A 98 -11.74 -2.42 1.28
N PHE A 99 -11.52 -2.11 0.00
CA PHE A 99 -10.83 -0.89 -0.43
C PHE A 99 -11.85 0.08 -0.99
N THR A 100 -11.85 1.32 -0.51
CA THR A 100 -12.73 2.39 -0.99
C THR A 100 -11.94 3.43 -1.74
N ARG A 101 -12.49 3.99 -2.81
CA ARG A 101 -11.82 5.05 -3.58
C ARG A 101 -12.86 5.91 -4.29
N PRO A 102 -12.50 7.10 -4.81
CA PRO A 102 -13.37 7.84 -5.70
C PRO A 102 -13.70 7.03 -6.95
N ASN A 103 -14.76 7.41 -7.66
CA ASN A 103 -15.11 6.76 -8.92
C ASN A 103 -13.97 6.90 -9.93
N ASP A 104 -13.83 5.89 -10.79
CA ASP A 104 -12.70 5.75 -11.70
C ASP A 104 -12.49 6.97 -12.62
N ASP A 105 -13.56 7.67 -12.99
CA ASP A 105 -13.56 8.86 -13.86
C ASP A 105 -13.21 10.17 -13.13
N LYS A 106 -13.17 10.16 -11.79
CA LYS A 106 -12.92 11.35 -10.98
C LYS A 106 -11.44 11.65 -10.88
N LEU A 107 -11.13 12.94 -11.01
CA LEU A 107 -9.79 13.48 -10.79
C LEU A 107 -9.43 13.38 -9.31
N LEU A 108 -8.22 12.93 -9.03
CA LEU A 108 -7.60 13.01 -7.71
C LEU A 108 -6.97 14.40 -7.56
N VAL A 109 -7.76 15.34 -7.04
CA VAL A 109 -7.36 16.74 -6.83
C VAL A 109 -7.59 17.17 -5.40
N PHE A 110 -6.76 18.10 -4.92
CA PHE A 110 -6.92 18.71 -3.61
C PHE A 110 -8.32 19.33 -3.45
N ILE A 111 -8.96 19.08 -2.31
CA ILE A 111 -10.29 19.63 -1.99
C ILE A 111 -10.12 21.05 -1.44
N ALA A 112 -9.73 21.98 -2.31
CA ALA A 112 -9.43 23.37 -1.96
C ALA A 112 -10.62 24.11 -1.33
N GLU A 113 -11.84 23.68 -1.65
CA GLU A 113 -13.10 24.23 -1.15
C GLU A 113 -13.46 23.79 0.28
N SER A 114 -12.71 22.85 0.87
CA SER A 114 -13.00 22.36 2.22
C SER A 114 -12.82 23.48 3.27
N PRO A 115 -13.89 23.90 3.98
CA PRO A 115 -13.78 24.95 5.01
C PRO A 115 -12.83 24.56 6.15
N TYR A 116 -12.70 23.25 6.42
CA TYR A 116 -11.80 22.75 7.44
C TYR A 116 -10.34 22.84 7.01
N LEU A 117 -10.01 22.51 5.75
CA LEU A 117 -8.64 22.63 5.24
C LEU A 117 -8.22 24.11 5.15
N GLN A 118 -9.13 24.98 4.70
CA GLN A 118 -8.91 26.43 4.68
C GLN A 118 -8.66 26.98 6.09
N LYS A 119 -9.42 26.55 7.11
CA LYS A 119 -9.20 26.93 8.51
C LYS A 119 -7.82 26.50 9.03
N LEU A 120 -7.29 25.38 8.54
CA LEU A 120 -5.95 24.90 8.87
C LEU A 120 -4.83 25.59 8.06
N GLY A 121 -5.17 26.47 7.11
CA GLY A 121 -4.20 27.11 6.22
C GLY A 121 -3.58 26.13 5.22
N LEU A 122 -4.22 25.00 4.95
CA LEU A 122 -3.82 24.06 3.91
C LEU A 122 -4.52 24.47 2.62
N ASP A 123 -3.77 25.00 1.66
CA ASP A 123 -4.28 25.61 0.42
C ASP A 123 -3.76 24.93 -0.86
N THR A 124 -2.85 23.97 -0.75
CA THR A 124 -2.26 23.28 -1.90
C THR A 124 -1.97 21.80 -1.66
N SER A 125 -1.86 21.04 -2.75
CA SER A 125 -1.31 19.68 -2.75
C SER A 125 0.19 19.72 -3.05
N GLN A 126 0.92 18.77 -2.46
CA GLN A 126 2.32 18.54 -2.83
C GLN A 126 2.46 17.59 -4.04
N GLU A 127 1.36 17.08 -4.58
CA GLU A 127 1.35 16.34 -5.83
C GLU A 127 1.30 17.29 -7.01
N THR A 128 2.24 17.12 -7.93
CA THR A 128 2.39 17.95 -9.13
C THR A 128 1.60 17.42 -10.33
N GLU A 129 1.20 16.15 -10.28
CA GLU A 129 0.49 15.47 -11.37
C GLU A 129 -0.95 15.16 -10.97
N VAL A 130 -1.89 15.47 -11.86
CA VAL A 130 -3.31 15.18 -11.67
C VAL A 130 -3.69 13.98 -12.52
N PHE A 131 -4.28 12.97 -11.88
CA PHE A 131 -4.74 11.75 -12.53
C PHE A 131 -6.25 11.59 -12.34
N LYS A 132 -6.92 10.93 -13.29
CA LYS A 132 -8.16 10.22 -12.92
C LYS A 132 -7.82 9.05 -11.99
N THR A 133 -8.78 8.66 -11.17
CA THR A 133 -8.56 7.62 -10.16
C THR A 133 -8.11 6.30 -10.78
N ASN A 134 -8.68 5.89 -11.92
CA ASN A 134 -8.24 4.68 -12.62
C ASN A 134 -6.83 4.80 -13.22
N GLU A 135 -6.50 5.95 -13.80
CA GLU A 135 -5.19 6.24 -14.40
C GLU A 135 -4.10 6.18 -13.33
N TYR A 136 -4.36 6.75 -12.15
CA TYR A 136 -3.46 6.68 -11.01
C TYR A 136 -3.14 5.22 -10.63
N LEU A 137 -4.16 4.37 -10.53
CA LEU A 137 -3.98 2.96 -10.20
C LEU A 137 -3.16 2.23 -11.27
N GLN A 138 -3.40 2.51 -12.55
CA GLN A 138 -2.61 1.92 -13.63
C GLN A 138 -1.17 2.41 -13.61
N ALA A 139 -0.93 3.69 -13.29
CA ALA A 139 0.41 4.25 -13.12
C ALA A 139 1.13 3.57 -11.94
N LYS A 140 0.50 3.41 -10.78
CA LYS A 140 1.07 2.71 -9.61
C LYS A 140 1.39 1.24 -9.93
N LYS A 141 0.50 0.51 -10.62
CA LYS A 141 0.78 -0.86 -11.10
C LYS A 141 2.01 -0.92 -12.02
N ARG A 142 2.22 0.12 -12.83
CA ARG A 142 3.38 0.26 -13.74
C ARG A 142 4.63 0.81 -13.05
N GLY A 143 4.59 1.03 -11.73
CA GLY A 143 5.75 1.42 -10.94
C GLY A 143 5.94 2.93 -10.75
N TYR A 144 4.90 3.74 -10.99
CA TYR A 144 4.92 5.17 -10.65
C TYR A 144 5.34 5.37 -9.18
N LYS A 145 6.38 6.19 -8.97
CA LYS A 145 7.06 6.43 -7.67
C LYS A 145 7.58 5.19 -6.93
N LYS A 146 7.64 4.00 -7.56
CA LYS A 146 8.09 2.77 -6.86
C LYS A 146 9.53 2.84 -6.34
N LYS A 147 10.43 3.48 -7.09
CA LYS A 147 11.86 3.60 -6.73
C LYS A 147 12.10 4.54 -5.55
N GLU A 148 11.15 5.41 -5.23
CA GLU A 148 11.23 6.35 -4.12
C GLU A 148 10.76 5.72 -2.80
N LEU A 149 10.23 4.50 -2.84
CA LEU A 149 9.54 3.85 -1.73
C LEU A 149 10.27 2.57 -1.30
N GLU A 150 11.18 2.71 -0.33
CA GLU A 150 11.72 1.59 0.43
C GLU A 150 11.40 1.80 1.92
N TYR A 151 10.49 0.97 2.44
CA TYR A 151 10.02 1.07 3.83
C TYR A 151 10.63 0.00 4.74
N ASP A 152 11.15 -1.10 4.18
CA ASP A 152 11.68 -2.23 4.94
C ASP A 152 13.18 -2.10 5.24
N PHE A 153 13.60 -0.93 5.74
CA PHE A 153 14.99 -0.64 6.09
C PHE A 153 15.56 -1.54 7.21
N ASP A 154 14.70 -2.11 8.06
CA ASP A 154 15.07 -3.07 9.10
C ASP A 154 15.21 -4.52 8.58
N ARG A 155 14.89 -4.75 7.30
CA ARG A 155 15.00 -6.03 6.58
C ARG A 155 15.59 -5.78 5.18
N PRO A 156 16.87 -5.40 5.08
CA PRO A 156 17.49 -5.06 3.80
C PRO A 156 17.48 -6.25 2.82
N LYS A 157 17.37 -5.96 1.52
CA LYS A 157 17.38 -6.99 0.47
C LYS A 157 18.81 -7.39 0.10
N ASP A 158 19.13 -8.68 0.20
CA ASP A 158 20.31 -9.31 -0.38
C ASP A 158 19.88 -9.95 -1.70
N ALA A 159 20.38 -9.46 -2.83
CA ALA A 159 20.00 -9.93 -4.15
C ALA A 159 20.37 -11.40 -4.42
N THR A 160 21.31 -11.97 -3.64
CA THR A 160 21.75 -13.36 -3.79
C THR A 160 20.90 -14.35 -2.98
N LYS A 161 20.16 -13.86 -1.98
CA LYS A 161 19.38 -14.69 -1.05
C LYS A 161 17.88 -14.43 -1.13
N HIS A 162 17.50 -13.17 -1.29
CA HIS A 162 16.13 -12.72 -1.16
C HIS A 162 15.44 -12.62 -2.53
N VAL A 163 14.34 -13.34 -2.65
CA VAL A 163 13.45 -13.33 -3.80
C VAL A 163 12.13 -12.71 -3.39
N ASP A 164 11.50 -11.98 -4.30
CA ASP A 164 10.14 -11.51 -4.06
C ASP A 164 9.22 -12.75 -4.15
N PRO A 165 8.56 -13.18 -3.06
CA PRO A 165 7.69 -14.35 -3.11
C PRO A 165 6.46 -14.11 -4.02
N PHE A 166 6.23 -12.88 -4.47
CA PHE A 166 5.22 -12.50 -5.45
C PHE A 166 5.79 -12.26 -6.85
N SER A 167 7.08 -12.51 -7.11
CA SER A 167 7.66 -12.35 -8.46
C SER A 167 6.93 -13.17 -9.51
N ASP A 168 6.40 -14.31 -9.09
CA ASP A 168 5.73 -15.28 -9.95
C ASP A 168 4.21 -15.13 -9.91
N TYR A 169 3.71 -14.31 -8.98
CA TYR A 169 2.29 -13.99 -8.86
C TYR A 169 1.94 -12.83 -9.80
N ASP A 170 1.45 -13.16 -10.99
CA ASP A 170 0.83 -12.22 -11.91
C ASP A 170 -0.70 -12.26 -11.73
N PRO A 171 -1.31 -11.37 -10.92
CA PRO A 171 -2.75 -11.38 -10.66
C PRO A 171 -3.61 -11.09 -11.89
N LEU A 172 -3.00 -10.75 -13.03
CA LEU A 172 -3.66 -10.34 -14.27
C LEU A 172 -3.13 -11.07 -15.52
N ASP A 173 -2.17 -11.99 -15.39
CA ASP A 173 -1.41 -12.59 -16.51
C ASP A 173 -0.99 -11.54 -17.57
N LEU A 174 -0.48 -10.38 -17.11
CA LEU A 174 -0.06 -9.26 -17.95
C LEU A 174 1.07 -9.64 -18.92
N LYS A 175 1.81 -10.72 -18.67
CA LYS A 175 2.78 -11.27 -19.63
C LYS A 175 2.10 -11.81 -20.91
N LYS A 176 0.86 -12.31 -20.85
CA LYS A 176 0.09 -12.75 -22.04
C LYS A 176 -0.66 -11.64 -22.76
N HIS A 177 -0.89 -10.49 -22.12
CA HIS A 177 -1.64 -9.36 -22.68
C HIS A 177 -0.84 -8.07 -22.77
N ARG A 178 0.48 -8.18 -22.89
CA ARG A 178 1.36 -7.06 -23.20
C ARG A 178 1.10 -6.62 -24.65
N VAL A 179 0.03 -5.85 -24.85
CA VAL A 179 -0.10 -5.01 -26.03
C VAL A 179 0.85 -3.85 -25.79
N ASP A 180 1.91 -3.75 -26.59
CA ASP A 180 2.83 -2.62 -26.60
C ASP A 180 2.05 -1.34 -26.85
N THR A 181 1.54 -0.75 -25.77
CA THR A 181 0.86 0.53 -25.84
C THR A 181 1.95 1.58 -25.78
N PRO A 182 2.15 2.39 -26.83
CA PRO A 182 3.20 3.40 -26.83
C PRO A 182 3.00 4.33 -25.64
N ILE A 183 4.10 4.58 -24.93
CA ILE A 183 4.17 5.63 -23.92
C ILE A 183 3.79 6.93 -24.62
N VAL A 184 2.62 7.49 -24.28
CA VAL A 184 2.23 8.82 -24.75
C VAL A 184 3.22 9.79 -24.12
N LYS A 185 4.20 10.25 -24.93
CA LYS A 185 5.08 11.36 -24.56
C LYS A 185 4.21 12.58 -24.31
N GLY A 186 4.50 13.29 -23.22
CA GLY A 186 3.73 14.40 -22.70
C GLY A 186 3.24 15.37 -23.77
N VAL A 187 1.97 15.75 -23.64
CA VAL A 187 1.38 16.86 -24.38
C VAL A 187 2.03 18.14 -23.83
N PRO A 188 2.62 19.01 -24.68
CA PRO A 188 3.09 20.31 -24.25
C PRO A 188 1.89 21.17 -23.85
N ILE A 189 1.96 21.79 -22.68
CA ILE A 189 0.99 22.78 -22.24
C ILE A 189 1.27 24.06 -23.03
N MET A 190 0.27 24.52 -23.79
CA MET A 190 0.30 25.82 -24.47
C MET A 190 -0.38 26.88 -23.60
#